data_AF-A0A227J7X8-F1
#
_entry.id   AF-A0A227J7X8-F1
#
_cell.length_a   1.000
_cell.length_b   1.000
_cell.length_c   1.000
_cell.angle_alpha   90.00
_cell.angle_beta   90.00
_cell.angle_gamma   90.00
#
_symmetry.space_group_name_H-M   'P 1'
#
loop_
_entity.id
_entity.type
_entity.pdbx_description
1 polymer ?
#
loop_
_entity_poly.entity_id
_entity_poly.type
_entity_poly.pdbx_seq_one_letter_code
_entity_poly.pdbx_strand_id
1 'polypeptide(L)'
;DEASEKRLQALNDELNEKEREYAELEEVWNTEKAALSGTQHIKSELEQARMDMEFARRAGDLNRMSELQYGRIPELEKQLDLATQAEMQEMTLLRNKVTDNEIAEVLSKQTGIPVSKMLEAE
;
A
#
# COMPACT_ATOMS: atom_id res chain seq x y z
N ASP A 1 -5.27 -16.35 -48.33
CA ASP A 1 -4.38 -15.20 -48.51
C ASP A 1 -3.16 -15.28 -47.60
N GLU A 2 -1.99 -15.49 -48.19
CA GLU A 2 -0.69 -15.61 -47.53
C GLU A 2 -0.32 -14.34 -46.71
N ALA A 3 -0.81 -13.17 -47.16
CA ALA A 3 -0.68 -11.90 -46.46
C ALA A 3 -1.54 -11.80 -45.19
N SER A 4 -2.60 -12.61 -45.08
CA SER A 4 -3.42 -12.70 -43.86
C SER A 4 -2.79 -13.63 -42.83
N GLU A 5 -2.15 -14.72 -43.27
CA GLU A 5 -1.39 -15.62 -42.40
C GLU A 5 -0.16 -14.91 -41.78
N LYS A 6 0.60 -14.14 -42.57
CA LYS A 6 1.71 -13.32 -42.04
C LYS A 6 1.28 -12.28 -41.02
N ARG A 7 0.14 -11.60 -41.24
CA ARG A 7 -0.41 -10.63 -40.27
C ARG A 7 -0.87 -11.32 -38.98
N LEU A 8 -1.50 -12.48 -39.11
CA LEU A 8 -1.91 -13.29 -37.95
C LEU A 8 -0.69 -13.70 -37.11
N GLN A 9 0.40 -14.09 -37.78
CA GLN A 9 1.63 -14.50 -37.10
C GLN A 9 2.29 -13.33 -36.36
N ALA A 10 2.40 -12.16 -37.00
CA ALA A 10 2.91 -10.95 -36.35
C ALA A 10 2.05 -10.49 -35.16
N LEU A 11 0.72 -10.57 -35.27
CA LEU A 11 -0.21 -10.27 -34.17
C LEU A 11 -0.06 -11.25 -33.01
N ASN A 12 0.15 -12.54 -33.28
CA ASN A 12 0.39 -13.53 -32.23
C ASN A 12 1.74 -13.30 -31.53
N ASP A 13 2.77 -12.90 -32.27
CA ASP A 13 4.06 -12.57 -31.68
C ASP A 13 3.96 -11.34 -30.76
N GLU A 14 3.26 -10.28 -31.20
CA GLU A 14 2.99 -9.09 -30.40
C GLU A 14 2.10 -9.40 -29.18
N LEU A 15 1.10 -10.27 -29.33
CA LEU A 15 0.27 -10.74 -28.22
C LEU A 15 1.12 -11.46 -27.17
N ASN A 16 2.00 -12.37 -27.58
CA ASN A 16 2.87 -13.10 -26.68
C ASN A 16 3.90 -12.21 -25.97
N GLU A 17 4.32 -11.12 -26.61
CA GLU A 17 5.18 -10.11 -25.98
C GLU A 17 4.41 -9.32 -24.92
N LYS A 18 3.20 -8.86 -25.25
CA LYS A 18 2.33 -8.13 -24.31
C LYS A 18 1.84 -8.98 -23.15
N GLU A 19 1.55 -10.26 -23.36
CA GLU A 19 1.20 -11.19 -22.28
C GLU A 19 2.37 -11.40 -21.30
N ARG A 20 3.61 -11.40 -21.78
CA ARG A 20 4.79 -11.47 -20.90
C ARG A 20 4.97 -10.19 -20.09
N GLU A 21 4.91 -9.03 -20.74
CA GLU A 21 4.95 -7.74 -20.05
C GLU A 21 3.84 -7.65 -18.98
N TYR A 22 2.63 -8.13 -19.30
CA TYR A 22 1.52 -8.17 -18.37
C TYR A 22 1.82 -9.07 -17.16
N ALA A 23 2.31 -10.29 -17.40
CA ALA A 23 2.63 -11.22 -16.33
C ALA A 23 3.72 -10.68 -15.39
N GLU A 24 4.75 -10.04 -15.93
CA GLU A 24 5.80 -9.38 -15.14
C GLU A 24 5.22 -8.26 -14.25
N LEU A 25 4.37 -7.40 -14.82
CA LEU A 25 3.72 -6.32 -14.07
C LEU A 25 2.72 -6.84 -13.04
N GLU A 26 2.00 -7.91 -13.35
CA GLU A 26 1.06 -8.56 -12.44
C GLU A 26 1.77 -9.19 -11.24
N GLU A 27 2.94 -9.79 -11.44
CA GLU A 27 3.77 -10.31 -10.35
C GLU A 27 4.25 -9.18 -9.43
N VAL A 28 4.77 -8.08 -10.01
CA VAL A 28 5.17 -6.90 -9.23
C VAL A 28 3.96 -6.35 -8.47
N TRP A 29 2.81 -6.18 -9.12
CA TRP A 29 1.61 -5.68 -8.45
C TRP A 29 1.14 -6.58 -7.29
N ASN A 30 1.16 -7.90 -7.47
CA ASN A 30 0.76 -8.84 -6.43
C ASN A 30 1.72 -8.81 -5.23
N THR A 31 3.02 -8.67 -5.47
CA THR A 31 4.02 -8.56 -4.39
C THR A 31 3.87 -7.25 -3.63
N GLU A 32 3.72 -6.12 -4.33
CA GLU A 32 3.46 -4.80 -3.72
C GLU A 32 2.16 -4.82 -2.89
N LYS A 33 1.10 -5.44 -3.43
CA LYS A 33 -0.20 -5.57 -2.73
C LYS A 33 -0.11 -6.46 -1.49
N ALA A 34 0.63 -7.56 -1.55
CA ALA A 34 0.82 -8.46 -0.42
C ALA A 34 1.57 -7.76 0.72
N ALA A 35 2.62 -6.99 0.39
CA ALA A 35 3.36 -6.19 1.36
C ALA A 35 2.43 -5.18 2.06
N LEU A 36 1.64 -4.42 1.28
CA LEU A 36 0.69 -3.45 1.83
C LEU A 36 -0.36 -4.10 2.74
N SER A 37 -0.92 -5.23 2.32
CA SER A 37 -1.92 -5.94 3.12
C SER A 37 -1.32 -6.45 4.44
N GLY A 38 -0.05 -6.85 4.44
CA GLY A 38 0.68 -7.25 5.64
C GLY A 38 0.81 -6.10 6.63
N THR A 39 1.30 -4.94 6.18
CA THR A 39 1.45 -3.74 7.00
C THR A 39 0.10 -3.26 7.54
N GLN A 40 -0.95 -3.27 6.73
CA GLN A 40 -2.30 -2.91 7.15
C GLN A 40 -2.82 -3.85 8.25
N HIS A 41 -2.55 -5.15 8.14
CA HIS A 41 -2.92 -6.12 9.15
C HIS A 41 -2.19 -5.88 10.47
N ILE A 42 -0.87 -5.68 10.46
CA ILE A 42 -0.08 -5.38 11.66
C ILE A 42 -0.58 -4.10 12.34
N LYS A 43 -0.88 -3.06 11.55
CA LYS A 43 -1.44 -1.81 12.06
C LYS A 43 -2.81 -2.02 12.72
N SER A 44 -3.66 -2.87 12.14
CA SER A 44 -4.95 -3.23 12.73
C SER A 44 -4.78 -4.00 14.05
N GLU A 45 -3.83 -4.94 14.12
CA GLU A 45 -3.53 -5.67 15.37
C GLU A 45 -3.00 -4.73 16.46
N LEU A 46 -2.15 -3.76 16.09
CA LEU A 46 -1.61 -2.78 17.02
C LEU A 46 -2.71 -1.89 17.61
N GLU A 47 -3.64 -1.41 16.78
CA GLU A 47 -4.78 -0.63 17.27
C GLU A 47 -5.70 -1.47 18.17
N GLN A 48 -5.93 -2.74 17.82
CA GLN A 48 -6.70 -3.63 18.68
C GLN A 48 -6.00 -3.87 20.03
N ALA A 49 -4.69 -4.09 20.04
CA ALA A 49 -3.92 -4.27 21.26
C ALA A 49 -3.95 -3.01 22.15
N ARG A 50 -3.92 -1.82 21.54
CA ARG A 50 -4.08 -0.53 22.25
C ARG A 50 -5.48 -0.37 22.85
N MET A 51 -6.53 -0.75 22.12
CA MET A 51 -7.90 -0.77 22.64
C MET A 51 -8.07 -1.77 23.79
N ASP A 52 -7.52 -2.97 23.65
CA ASP A 52 -7.56 -4.01 24.68
C ASP A 52 -6.83 -3.58 25.96
N MET A 53 -5.71 -2.86 25.83
CA MET A 53 -4.98 -2.29 26.97
C MET A 53 -5.83 -1.25 27.71
N GLU A 54 -6.50 -0.36 26.98
CA GLU A 54 -7.42 0.63 27.57
C GLU A 54 -8.63 -0.04 28.23
N PHE A 55 -9.14 -1.13 27.66
CA PHE A 55 -10.19 -1.93 28.28
C PHE A 55 -9.71 -2.58 29.58
N ALA A 56 -8.55 -3.24 29.56
CA ALA A 56 -7.93 -3.87 30.73
C ALA A 56 -7.69 -2.85 31.85
N ARG A 57 -7.23 -1.64 31.49
CA ARG A 57 -7.04 -0.53 32.42
C ARG A 57 -8.35 -0.12 33.11
N ARG A 58 -9.46 -0.01 32.37
CA ARG A 58 -10.78 0.32 32.95
C ARG A 58 -11.35 -0.83 33.79
N ALA A 59 -11.08 -2.07 33.40
CA ALA A 59 -11.50 -3.27 34.13
C ALA A 59 -10.66 -3.54 35.39
N GLY A 60 -9.51 -2.87 35.54
CA GLY A 60 -8.56 -3.11 36.63
C GLY A 60 -7.73 -4.39 36.49
N ASP A 61 -7.67 -4.98 35.29
CA ASP A 61 -6.86 -6.16 34.99
C ASP A 61 -5.41 -5.75 34.72
N LEU A 62 -4.64 -5.63 35.79
CA LEU A 62 -3.23 -5.23 35.74
C LEU A 62 -2.34 -6.26 35.05
N ASN A 63 -2.67 -7.56 35.12
CA ASN A 63 -1.87 -8.61 34.49
C ASN A 63 -1.94 -8.47 32.97
N ARG A 64 -3.17 -8.38 32.43
CA ARG A 64 -3.37 -8.24 30.99
C ARG A 64 -2.86 -6.90 30.46
N MET A 65 -2.98 -5.83 31.24
CA MET A 65 -2.39 -4.53 30.90
C MET A 65 -0.87 -4.61 30.76
N SER A 66 -0.18 -5.24 31.72
CA SER A 66 1.29 -5.39 31.67
C SER A 66 1.77 -6.27 30.51
N GLU A 67 1.06 -7.36 30.20
CA GLU A 67 1.36 -8.22 29.06
C GLU A 67 1.23 -7.46 27.72
N LEU A 68 0.15 -6.69 27.56
CA LEU A 68 -0.05 -5.89 26.35
C LEU A 68 0.98 -4.77 26.24
N GLN A 69 1.22 -4.04 27.33
CA GLN A 69 2.11 -2.88 27.36
C GLN A 69 3.58 -3.22 27.12
N TYR A 70 4.07 -4.34 27.68
CA TYR A 70 5.50 -4.69 27.62
C TYR A 70 5.81 -5.88 26.71
N GLY A 71 4.80 -6.64 26.27
CA GLY A 71 4.95 -7.78 25.37
C GLY A 71 4.43 -7.46 23.98
N ARG A 72 3.10 -7.45 23.83
CA ARG A 72 2.47 -7.47 22.50
C ARG A 72 2.58 -6.15 21.74
N ILE A 73 2.37 -5.00 22.40
CA ILE A 73 2.42 -3.69 21.73
C ILE A 73 3.84 -3.39 21.20
N PRO A 74 4.93 -3.53 21.99
CA PRO A 74 6.28 -3.31 21.49
C PRO A 74 6.69 -4.28 20.38
N GLU A 75 6.22 -5.53 20.43
CA GLU A 75 6.45 -6.51 19.36
C GLU A 75 5.81 -6.07 18.05
N LEU A 76 4.54 -5.66 18.09
CA LEU A 76 3.80 -5.19 16.92
C LEU A 76 4.35 -3.87 16.37
N GLU A 77 4.79 -2.95 17.23
CA GLU A 77 5.45 -1.71 16.80
C GLU A 77 6.76 -1.99 16.06
N LYS A 78 7.56 -2.95 16.54
CA LYS A 78 8.79 -3.37 15.86
C LYS A 78 8.51 -4.06 14.53
N GLN A 79 7.49 -4.92 14.47
CA GLN A 79 7.07 -5.56 13.22
C GLN A 79 6.56 -4.54 12.21
N LEU A 80 5.81 -3.54 12.67
CA LEU A 80 5.33 -2.45 11.83
C LEU A 80 6.49 -1.65 11.27
N ASP A 81 7.46 -1.25 12.10
CA ASP A 81 8.64 -0.48 11.66
C ASP A 81 9.43 -1.24 10.58
N LEU A 82 9.70 -2.54 10.79
CA LEU A 82 10.36 -3.40 9.81
C LEU A 82 9.55 -3.51 8.49
N ALA A 83 8.23 -3.64 8.58
CA ALA A 83 7.35 -3.69 7.41
C ALA A 83 7.35 -2.36 6.65
N THR A 84 7.26 -1.22 7.34
CA THR A 84 7.36 0.11 6.70
C THR A 84 8.72 0.39 6.09
N GLN A 85 9.81 -0.11 6.67
CA GLN A 85 11.15 0.00 6.07
C GLN A 85 11.26 -0.84 4.79
N ALA A 86 10.61 -2.02 4.75
CA ALA A 86 10.51 -2.81 3.53
C ALA A 86 9.65 -2.11 2.46
N GLU A 87 8.57 -1.43 2.85
CA GLU A 87 7.75 -0.60 1.95
C GLU A 87 8.46 0.67 1.45
N MET A 88 9.54 1.11 2.12
CA MET A 88 10.37 2.22 1.65
C MET A 88 11.31 1.83 0.52
N GLN A 89 11.56 0.53 0.27
CA GLN A 89 12.11 0.10 -1.00
C GLN A 89 11.03 0.28 -2.08
N GLU A 90 11.36 1.08 -3.09
CA GLU A 90 10.47 1.65 -4.12
C GLU A 90 9.30 0.75 -4.55
N MET A 91 8.10 1.05 -4.04
CA MET A 91 6.85 0.64 -4.67
C MET A 91 6.67 1.47 -5.95
N THR A 92 6.71 0.83 -7.11
CA THR A 92 6.71 1.49 -8.42
C THR A 92 5.32 1.54 -9.03
N LEU A 93 4.49 0.50 -8.82
CA LEU A 93 3.13 0.42 -9.38
C LEU A 93 2.08 0.98 -8.42
N LEU A 94 2.30 0.86 -7.11
CA LEU A 94 1.32 1.20 -6.10
C LEU A 94 1.84 2.29 -5.14
N ARG A 95 1.27 3.49 -5.27
CA ARG A 95 1.58 4.63 -4.40
C ARG A 95 0.62 4.70 -3.22
N ASN A 96 1.11 4.43 -2.02
CA ASN A 96 0.32 4.52 -0.77
C ASN A 96 0.58 5.78 0.06
N LYS A 97 1.52 6.63 -0.35
CA LYS A 97 1.82 7.88 0.36
C LYS A 97 0.96 9.00 -0.22
N VAL A 98 0.11 9.58 0.61
CA VAL A 98 -0.61 10.81 0.29
C VAL A 98 0.39 11.95 0.42
N THR A 99 0.75 12.59 -0.69
CA THR A 99 1.56 13.81 -0.71
C THR A 99 0.68 15.02 -0.98
N ASP A 100 1.28 16.20 -0.94
CA ASP A 100 0.59 17.46 -1.15
C ASP A 100 -0.03 17.53 -2.56
N ASN A 101 0.55 16.82 -3.53
CA ASN A 101 0.01 16.69 -4.88
C ASN A 101 -1.35 15.99 -4.91
N GLU A 102 -1.50 14.87 -4.19
CA GLU A 102 -2.76 14.12 -4.13
C GLU A 102 -3.85 14.94 -3.42
N ILE A 103 -3.48 15.69 -2.37
CA ILE A 103 -4.41 16.61 -1.68
C ILE A 103 -4.83 17.74 -2.62
N ALA A 104 -3.88 18.33 -3.34
CA ALA A 104 -4.14 19.40 -4.30
C ALA A 104 -5.01 18.92 -5.47
N GLU A 105 -4.86 17.69 -5.94
CA GLU A 105 -5.71 17.12 -7.00
C GLU A 105 -7.17 16.99 -6.55
N VAL A 106 -7.42 16.53 -5.31
CA VAL A 106 -8.77 16.42 -4.75
C VAL A 106 -9.41 17.81 -4.57
N LEU A 107 -8.66 18.76 -4.00
CA LEU A 107 -9.13 20.14 -3.84
C LEU A 107 -9.37 20.81 -5.20
N SER A 108 -8.52 20.56 -6.19
CA SER A 108 -8.70 21.03 -7.56
C SER A 108 -9.97 20.49 -8.19
N LYS A 109 -10.27 19.18 -8.04
CA LYS A 109 -11.54 18.58 -8.52
C LYS A 109 -12.76 19.18 -7.83
N GLN A 110 -12.65 19.52 -6.54
CA GLN A 110 -13.75 20.08 -5.78
C GLN A 110 -13.97 21.59 -6.03
N THR A 111 -12.90 22.34 -6.26
CA THR A 111 -12.93 23.81 -6.35
C THR A 111 -12.80 24.34 -7.78
N GLY A 112 -12.32 23.53 -8.72
CA GLY A 112 -12.02 23.91 -10.10
C GLY A 112 -10.73 24.72 -10.26
N ILE A 113 -9.96 24.93 -9.19
CA ILE A 113 -8.70 25.70 -9.24
C ILE A 113 -7.58 24.77 -9.73
N PRO A 114 -6.82 25.11 -10.79
CA PRO A 114 -5.74 24.26 -11.29
C PRO A 114 -4.66 24.00 -10.23
N VAL A 115 -4.22 22.74 -10.12
CA VAL A 115 -3.18 22.29 -9.17
C VAL A 115 -1.90 23.14 -9.28
N SER A 116 -1.53 23.55 -10.51
CA SER A 116 -0.38 24.42 -10.77
C SER A 116 -0.44 25.76 -10.03
N LYS A 117 -1.62 26.35 -9.85
CA LYS A 117 -1.78 27.60 -9.08
C LYS A 117 -1.73 27.41 -7.57
N MET A 118 -2.00 26.19 -7.08
CA MET A 118 -1.96 25.87 -5.65
C MET A 118 -0.54 25.51 -5.20
N LEU A 119 0.23 24.84 -6.05
CA LEU A 119 1.64 24.53 -5.81
C LEU A 119 2.57 25.74 -6.01
N GLU A 120 2.17 26.73 -6.82
CA GLU A 120 2.91 28.01 -6.95
C GLU A 120 2.78 28.92 -5.71
N ALA A 121 1.82 28.66 -4.82
CA ALA A 121 1.57 29.47 -3.63
C ALA A 121 2.38 29.03 -2.40
N GLU A 122 3.28 28.05 -2.58
CA GLU A 122 4.27 27.61 -1.59
C GLU A 122 5.55 28.46 -1.64
#